data_AF-A0A1D6HKQ7-F1
#
_entry.id   AF-A0A1D6HKQ7-F1
#
_cell.length_a   1.000
_cell.length_b   1.000
_cell.length_c   1.000
_cell.angle_alpha   90.00
_cell.angle_beta   90.00
_cell.angle_gamma   90.00
#
_symmetry.space_group_name_H-M   'P 1'
#
loop_
_entity.id
_entity.type
_entity.pdbx_description
1 polymer ?
#
loop_
_entity_poly.entity_id
_entity_poly.type
_entity_poly.pdbx_seq_one_letter_code
_entity_poly.pdbx_strand_id
1 'polypeptide(L)' 'MVLTSLPSCAVMATSNPYCEYRLLLQNVKAYLRRGFAREVTLNYKEALQDFRHALALEPQNKTALAAERRLQKLLK' A
#
# COMPACT_ATOMS: atom_id res chain seq x y z
N MET A 1 35.14 19.31 -6.61
CA MET A 1 35.18 18.17 -7.55
C MET A 1 34.02 17.27 -7.16
N VAL A 2 32.93 17.08 -7.89
CA VAL A 2 32.71 17.10 -9.34
C VAL A 2 31.24 17.52 -9.60
N LEU A 3 31.06 18.40 -10.59
CA LEU A 3 29.80 18.69 -11.29
C LEU A 3 29.44 17.50 -12.21
N THR A 4 28.18 17.43 -12.67
CA THR A 4 27.63 16.52 -13.72
C THR A 4 27.04 15.22 -13.17
N SER A 5 25.87 14.70 -13.55
CA SER A 5 24.96 14.93 -14.68
C SER A 5 23.60 14.23 -14.43
N LEU A 6 22.52 14.95 -14.74
CA LEU A 6 21.07 14.64 -14.85
C LEU A 6 20.68 13.20 -15.31
N PRO A 7 19.44 12.69 -15.09
CA PRO A 7 18.20 13.45 -15.27
C PRO A 7 16.97 13.11 -14.40
N SER A 8 15.91 13.89 -14.67
CA SER A 8 14.49 13.58 -14.51
C SER A 8 13.77 14.15 -13.28
N CYS A 9 13.63 15.47 -13.32
CA CYS A 9 12.53 16.24 -12.71
C CYS A 9 11.12 15.83 -13.26
N ALA A 10 10.87 14.56 -13.59
CA ALA A 10 9.65 14.10 -14.26
C ALA A 10 8.89 12.95 -13.57
N VAL A 11 9.37 12.38 -12.46
CA VAL A 11 8.69 11.21 -11.84
C VAL A 11 8.23 11.42 -10.38
N MET A 12 8.61 12.50 -9.70
CA MET A 12 8.22 12.69 -8.29
C MET A 12 7.28 13.88 -8.07
N ALA A 13 6.38 14.15 -9.00
CA ALA A 13 5.33 15.15 -8.84
C ALA A 13 4.16 14.70 -7.94
N THR A 14 4.31 13.71 -7.04
CA THR A 14 3.18 13.31 -6.17
C THR A 14 3.52 12.96 -4.72
N SER A 15 4.78 12.94 -4.28
CA SER A 15 5.09 12.79 -2.85
C SER A 15 5.09 14.16 -2.17
N ASN A 16 3.92 14.77 -2.06
CA ASN A 16 3.71 15.87 -1.14
C ASN A 16 3.93 15.32 0.30
N PRO A 17 4.92 15.79 1.07
CA PRO A 17 5.21 15.26 2.41
C PRO A 17 4.06 15.43 3.41
N TYR A 18 3.07 16.28 3.08
CA TYR A 18 1.83 16.42 3.85
C TYR A 18 0.79 15.31 3.60
N CYS A 19 0.94 14.49 2.54
CA CYS A 19 0.06 13.34 2.28
C CYS A 19 0.42 12.12 3.14
N GLU A 20 1.69 11.95 3.53
CA GLU A 20 2.11 10.84 4.39
C GLU A 20 1.61 11.00 5.82
N TYR A 21 1.46 12.22 6.33
CA TYR A 21 0.95 12.48 7.69
C TYR A 21 -0.55 12.11 7.84
N ARG A 22 -1.33 12.09 6.74
CA ARG A 22 -2.75 11.70 6.79
C ARG A 22 -2.96 10.19 6.99
N LEU A 23 -1.91 9.37 6.86
CA LEU A 23 -1.93 7.93 7.17
C LEU A 23 -1.98 7.63 8.68
N LEU A 24 -1.76 8.62 9.55
CA LEU A 24 -1.69 8.39 11.01
C LEU A 24 -3.07 8.23 11.69
N LEU A 25 -4.18 8.48 10.99
CA LEU A 25 -5.51 8.29 11.57
C LEU A 25 -6.14 6.98 11.06
N GLN A 26 -5.98 5.93 11.88
CA GLN A 26 -6.50 4.55 11.76
C GLN A 26 -5.70 3.61 10.87
N ASN A 27 -4.53 3.20 11.38
CA ASN A 27 -3.57 2.26 10.79
C ASN A 27 -4.23 1.10 10.01
N VAL A 28 -5.14 0.33 10.61
CA VAL A 28 -5.74 -0.85 9.93
C VAL A 28 -6.62 -0.45 8.75
N LYS A 29 -7.48 0.57 8.90
CA LYS A 29 -8.36 1.02 7.81
C LYS A 29 -7.59 1.68 6.67
N ALA A 30 -6.47 2.35 6.96
CA ALA A 30 -5.58 2.90 5.96
C ALA A 30 -4.93 1.79 5.11
N TYR A 31 -4.38 0.75 5.75
CA TYR A 31 -3.83 -0.41 5.04
C TYR A 31 -4.89 -1.15 4.23
N LEU A 32 -6.11 -1.32 4.77
CA LEU A 32 -7.22 -1.90 4.03
C LEU A 32 -7.53 -1.10 2.76
N ARG A 33 -7.72 0.21 2.88
CA ARG A 33 -8.02 1.09 1.73
C ARG A 33 -6.91 1.07 0.68
N ARG A 34 -5.65 1.08 1.12
CA ARG A 34 -4.48 0.99 0.23
C ARG A 34 -4.40 -0.36 -0.48
N GLY A 35 -4.63 -1.45 0.25
CA GLY A 35 -4.69 -2.81 -0.30
C GLY A 35 -5.79 -2.96 -1.35
N PHE A 36 -6.99 -2.43 -1.10
CA PHE A 36 -8.08 -2.41 -2.08
C PHE A 36 -7.75 -1.59 -3.33
N ALA A 37 -7.14 -0.41 -3.16
CA ALA A 37 -6.72 0.39 -4.30
C ALA A 37 -5.70 -0.37 -5.17
N ARG A 38 -4.76 -1.07 -4.54
CA ARG A 38 -3.76 -1.90 -5.23
C ARG A 38 -4.36 -3.12 -5.91
N GLU A 39 -5.39 -3.71 -5.31
CA GLU A 39 -6.16 -4.79 -5.92
C GLU A 39 -6.85 -4.34 -7.22
N VAL A 40 -7.42 -3.12 -7.23
CA VAL A 40 -8.01 -2.52 -8.44
C VAL A 40 -6.94 -2.26 -9.51
N THR A 41 -5.72 -1.89 -9.11
CA THR A 41 -4.60 -1.72 -10.04
C THR A 41 -3.89 -3.04 -10.42
N LEU A 42 -4.48 -4.20 -10.08
CA LEU A 42 -3.93 -5.55 -10.33
C LEU A 42 -2.57 -5.82 -9.65
N ASN A 43 -2.19 -4.98 -8.69
CA ASN A 43 -0.95 -5.10 -7.91
C ASN A 43 -1.20 -6.00 -6.69
N TYR A 44 -1.49 -7.26 -6.97
CA TYR A 44 -1.94 -8.21 -5.96
C TYR A 44 -0.86 -8.55 -4.91
N LYS A 45 0.43 -8.48 -5.27
CA LYS A 45 1.55 -8.78 -4.36
C LYS A 45 1.69 -7.69 -3.29
N GLU A 46 1.64 -6.45 -3.72
CA GLU A 46 1.71 -5.26 -2.87
C GLU A 46 0.42 -5.09 -2.06
N ALA A 47 -0.73 -5.46 -2.62
CA ALA A 47 -2.00 -5.50 -1.90
C ALA A 47 -1.95 -6.53 -0.75
N LEU A 48 -1.42 -7.74 -1.02
CA LEU A 48 -1.27 -8.78 0.00
C LEU A 48 -0.40 -8.33 1.18
N GLN A 49 0.69 -7.61 0.90
CA GLN A 49 1.54 -7.04 1.95
C GLN A 49 0.77 -6.05 2.82
N ASP A 50 -0.04 -5.18 2.22
CA ASP A 50 -0.87 -4.24 2.99
C ASP A 50 -1.89 -4.94 3.87
N PHE A 51 -2.56 -5.98 3.35
CA PHE A 51 -3.50 -6.77 4.14
C PHE A 51 -2.81 -7.54 5.28
N ARG A 52 -1.59 -8.04 5.06
CA ARG A 52 -0.79 -8.66 6.14
C ARG A 52 -0.39 -7.68 7.23
N HIS A 53 -0.07 -6.44 6.88
CA HIS A 53 0.19 -5.40 7.88
C HIS A 53 -1.09 -5.06 8.66
N ALA A 54 -2.24 -4.98 7.98
CA ALA A 54 -3.53 -4.81 8.63
C ALA A 54 -3.83 -5.95 9.62
N LEU A 55 -3.52 -7.21 9.27
CA LEU A 55 -3.68 -8.38 10.12
C LEU A 55 -2.68 -8.44 11.28
N ALA A 56 -1.46 -7.94 11.09
CA ALA A 56 -0.47 -7.84 12.17
C ALA A 56 -0.95 -6.88 13.29
N LEU A 57 -1.70 -5.84 12.91
CA LEU A 57 -2.28 -4.88 13.84
C LEU A 57 -3.61 -5.38 14.43
N GLU A 58 -4.50 -5.93 13.59
CA GLU A 58 -5.78 -6.51 14.00
C GLU A 58 -5.95 -7.92 13.40
N PRO A 59 -5.45 -8.96 14.08
CA PRO A 59 -5.50 -10.33 13.55
C PRO A 59 -6.93 -10.88 13.45
N GLN A 60 -7.88 -10.30 14.19
CA GLN A 60 -9.29 -10.68 14.14
C GLN A 60 -10.11 -9.89 13.11
N ASN A 61 -9.48 -9.06 12.29
CA ASN A 61 -10.19 -8.25 11.32
C ASN A 61 -10.72 -9.11 10.16
N LYS A 62 -12.04 -9.33 10.15
CA LYS A 62 -12.74 -10.14 9.14
C LYS A 62 -12.51 -9.62 7.71
N THR A 63 -12.42 -8.30 7.53
CA THR A 63 -12.22 -7.68 6.22
C THR A 63 -10.82 -7.99 5.67
N ALA A 64 -9.79 -7.86 6.50
CA ALA A 64 -8.41 -8.16 6.09
C ALA A 64 -8.21 -9.65 5.79
N LEU A 65 -8.79 -10.54 6.62
CA LEU A 65 -8.75 -11.99 6.40
C LEU A 65 -9.45 -12.42 5.10
N ALA A 66 -10.62 -11.83 4.81
CA ALA A 66 -11.35 -12.10 3.59
C ALA A 66 -10.57 -11.63 2.35
N ALA A 67 -9.97 -10.44 2.43
CA ALA A 67 -9.14 -9.90 1.35
C ALA A 67 -7.87 -10.74 1.11
N GLU A 68 -7.15 -11.15 2.17
CA GLU A 68 -5.98 -12.02 2.03
C GLU A 68 -6.33 -13.34 1.34
N ARG A 69 -7.40 -14.01 1.77
CA ARG A 69 -7.86 -15.27 1.15
C ARG A 69 -8.26 -15.10 -0.31
N ARG A 70 -8.88 -13.97 -0.67
CA ARG A 70 -9.24 -13.64 -2.05
C ARG A 70 -7.99 -13.47 -2.90
N LEU A 71 -7.03 -12.67 -2.43
CA LEU A 71 -5.77 -12.45 -3.13
C LEU A 71 -4.92 -13.73 -3.28
N GLN A 72 -4.88 -14.58 -2.24
CA GLN A 72 -4.19 -15.87 -2.32
C GLN A 72 -4.76 -16.78 -3.41
N LYS A 73 -6.06 -16.70 -3.71
CA LYS A 73 -6.66 -17.44 -4.83
C LYS A 73 -6.30 -16.86 -6.19
N LEU A 74 -6.14 -15.54 -6.29
CA LEU A 74 -5.79 -14.85 -7.53
C LEU A 74 -4.31 -14.98 -7.89
N LEU A 75 -3.45 -15.17 -6.89
CA LEU A 75 -2.01 -15.34 -7.04
C LEU A 75 -1.58 -16.81 -7.25
N LYS A 76 -2.53 -17.74 -7.26
CA LYS A 76 -2.31 -19.18 -7.41
C LYS A 76 -2.57 -19.60 -8.85
#